data_AF-A0A955PWJ8-F1
#
_entry.id   AF-A0A955PWJ8-F1
#
_cell.length_a   1.000
_cell.length_b   1.000
_cell.length_c   1.000
_cell.angle_alpha   90.00
_cell.angle_beta   90.00
_cell.angle_gamma   90.00
#
_symmetry.space_group_name_H-M   'P 1'
#
loop_
_entity.id
_entity.type
_entity.pdbx_description
1 polymer ?
#
loop_
_entity_poly.entity_id
_entity_poly.type
_entity_poly.pdbx_seq_one_letter_code
_entity_poly.pdbx_strand_id
1 'polypeptide(L)'
;SGQKTCPKRALINADDERASLILQHCSIPTWTYGLHSHADIRAESVRLSMGGTEFLVNSPKGPLSINSQLVGEHNVSNMLAAIGIGLEMGMTVPMIEQAVQSVANVPGRFERINEGQPFTVVVDYAHTEDALYRLLRSAQAITKGRIITLFGCGGDRDPGKRPKMGQVAARHSDVVIVTSDNPRTENPETIVTQIEKGIQSLPPDERCPYRIITDR
;
A
#
# COMPACT_ATOMS: atom_id res chain seq x y z
N SER A 1 -37.31 -9.58 6.05
CA SER A 1 -36.89 -9.03 4.75
C SER A 1 -36.34 -7.63 4.98
N GLY A 2 -35.03 -7.49 5.17
CA GLY A 2 -34.40 -6.18 5.38
C GLY A 2 -34.01 -5.57 4.04
N GLN A 3 -34.86 -4.74 3.46
CA GLN A 3 -34.46 -3.90 2.32
C GLN A 3 -33.38 -2.94 2.81
N LYS A 4 -32.13 -3.19 2.40
CA LYS A 4 -31.05 -2.20 2.54
C LYS A 4 -31.37 -1.03 1.61
N THR A 5 -31.81 0.08 2.18
CA THR A 5 -32.19 1.35 1.51
C THR A 5 -30.98 2.21 1.11
N CYS A 6 -29.76 1.71 1.27
CA CYS A 6 -28.55 2.43 0.91
C CYS A 6 -28.41 2.52 -0.63
N PRO A 7 -28.03 3.68 -1.19
CA PRO A 7 -27.64 3.80 -2.59
C PRO A 7 -26.63 2.70 -2.96
N LYS A 8 -26.95 1.89 -3.96
CA LYS A 8 -26.05 0.84 -4.43
C LYS A 8 -25.20 1.41 -5.56
N ARG A 9 -24.16 2.18 -5.22
CA ARG A 9 -23.10 2.53 -6.17
C ARG A 9 -21.87 1.67 -5.90
N ALA A 10 -21.31 1.10 -6.96
CA ALA A 10 -20.00 0.46 -6.89
C ALA A 10 -18.89 1.50 -7.11
N LEU A 11 -17.84 1.43 -6.30
CA LEU A 11 -16.60 2.17 -6.51
C LEU A 11 -15.52 1.24 -7.04
N ILE A 12 -14.97 1.56 -8.20
CA ILE A 12 -14.03 0.69 -8.92
C ILE A 12 -12.72 1.46 -9.12
N ASN A 13 -11.60 0.83 -8.76
CA ASN A 13 -10.29 1.39 -9.04
C ASN A 13 -10.00 1.32 -10.54
N ALA A 14 -9.93 2.45 -11.22
CA ALA A 14 -9.60 2.52 -12.66
C ALA A 14 -8.11 2.29 -12.95
N ASP A 15 -7.24 2.33 -11.95
CA ASP A 15 -5.82 1.97 -12.10
C ASP A 15 -5.59 0.45 -12.06
N ASP A 16 -6.61 -0.35 -11.71
CA ASP A 16 -6.53 -1.80 -11.73
C ASP A 16 -6.78 -2.36 -13.14
N GLU A 17 -5.93 -3.27 -13.61
CA GLU A 17 -6.03 -3.89 -14.95
C GLU A 17 -7.38 -4.61 -15.16
N ARG A 18 -8.03 -5.05 -14.08
CA ARG A 18 -9.32 -5.75 -14.12
C ARG A 18 -10.51 -4.79 -14.08
N ALA A 19 -10.29 -3.48 -13.98
CA ALA A 19 -11.36 -2.48 -13.88
C ALA A 19 -12.35 -2.60 -15.03
N SER A 20 -11.86 -2.70 -16.27
CA SER A 20 -12.69 -2.84 -17.47
C SER A 20 -13.59 -4.08 -17.42
N LEU A 21 -13.06 -5.21 -16.97
CA LEU A 21 -13.82 -6.45 -16.82
C LEU A 21 -14.90 -6.30 -15.75
N ILE A 22 -14.58 -5.69 -14.62
CA ILE A 22 -15.52 -5.45 -13.52
C ILE A 22 -16.64 -4.51 -13.98
N LEU A 23 -16.29 -3.42 -14.67
CA LEU A 23 -17.25 -2.44 -15.20
C LEU A 23 -18.24 -3.07 -16.18
N GLN A 24 -17.77 -3.96 -17.06
CA GLN A 24 -18.64 -4.69 -18.02
C GLN A 24 -19.67 -5.59 -17.33
N HIS A 25 -19.34 -6.14 -16.16
CA HIS A 25 -20.20 -7.07 -15.43
C HIS A 25 -20.98 -6.39 -14.28
N CYS A 26 -20.78 -5.08 -14.07
CA CYS A 26 -21.45 -4.33 -13.02
C CYS A 26 -22.83 -3.86 -13.50
N SER A 27 -23.89 -4.30 -12.82
CA SER A 27 -25.28 -3.97 -13.16
C SER A 27 -25.88 -2.82 -12.33
N ILE A 28 -25.07 -2.22 -11.46
CA ILE A 28 -25.46 -1.09 -10.61
C ILE A 28 -24.70 0.17 -11.04
N PRO A 29 -25.17 1.38 -10.69
CA PRO A 29 -24.41 2.60 -10.93
C PRO A 29 -22.97 2.49 -10.41
N THR A 30 -22.02 3.05 -11.15
CA THR A 30 -20.61 3.02 -10.78
C THR A 30 -20.05 4.42 -10.64
N TRP A 31 -19.03 4.56 -9.80
CA TRP A 31 -18.00 5.57 -9.95
C TRP A 31 -16.65 4.88 -10.03
N THR A 32 -15.78 5.43 -10.84
CA THR A 32 -14.39 5.04 -10.91
C THR A 32 -13.54 5.99 -10.07
N TYR A 33 -12.48 5.47 -9.46
CA TYR A 33 -11.45 6.31 -8.82
C TYR A 33 -10.07 5.93 -9.34
N GLY A 34 -9.13 6.88 -9.35
CA GLY A 34 -7.78 6.62 -9.84
C GLY A 34 -6.83 7.80 -9.72
N LEU A 35 -5.54 7.49 -9.79
CA LEU A 35 -4.43 8.43 -9.80
C LEU A 35 -3.89 8.62 -11.22
N HIS A 36 -3.79 7.53 -11.98
CA HIS A 36 -3.12 7.52 -13.29
C HIS A 36 -4.13 7.45 -14.42
N SER A 37 -5.09 6.56 -14.32
CA SER A 37 -6.19 6.40 -15.25
C SER A 37 -7.18 7.56 -15.16
N HIS A 38 -7.92 7.76 -16.25
CA HIS A 38 -9.09 8.64 -16.21
C HIS A 38 -10.16 7.99 -15.32
N ALA A 39 -10.73 8.78 -14.40
CA ALA A 39 -11.69 8.31 -13.42
C ALA A 39 -12.65 9.43 -13.01
N ASP A 40 -13.83 9.07 -12.52
CA ASP A 40 -14.83 10.00 -12.00
C ASP A 40 -14.31 10.76 -10.77
N ILE A 41 -13.60 10.05 -9.89
CA ILE A 41 -12.97 10.57 -8.68
C ILE A 41 -11.46 10.47 -8.85
N ARG A 42 -10.82 11.58 -9.21
CA ARG A 42 -9.44 11.57 -9.66
C ARG A 42 -8.55 12.44 -8.78
N ALA A 43 -7.42 11.89 -8.36
CA ALA A 43 -6.38 12.67 -7.71
C ALA A 43 -5.60 13.52 -8.72
N GLU A 44 -5.32 14.76 -8.36
CA GLU A 44 -4.53 15.69 -9.15
C GLU A 44 -3.50 16.40 -8.26
N SER A 45 -2.39 16.83 -8.85
CA SER A 45 -1.32 17.57 -8.16
C SER A 45 -0.81 16.87 -6.90
N VAL A 46 -0.69 15.54 -6.94
CA VAL A 46 -0.27 14.72 -5.80
C VAL A 46 1.15 15.07 -5.37
N ARG A 47 1.30 15.50 -4.12
CA ARG A 47 2.58 15.72 -3.44
C ARG A 47 2.71 14.72 -2.31
N LEU A 48 3.74 13.88 -2.40
CA LEU A 48 4.09 12.89 -1.39
C LEU A 48 5.27 13.41 -0.58
N SER A 49 5.21 13.25 0.74
CA SER A 49 6.32 13.57 1.63
C SER A 49 6.36 12.62 2.81
N MET A 50 7.44 12.67 3.58
CA MET A 50 7.51 11.99 4.88
C MET A 50 6.45 12.50 5.87
N GLY A 51 6.01 13.76 5.73
CA GLY A 51 5.04 14.40 6.62
C GLY A 51 3.58 14.08 6.27
N GLY A 52 3.33 13.37 5.17
CA GLY A 52 2.00 13.09 4.67
C GLY A 52 1.85 13.34 3.18
N THR A 53 0.60 13.38 2.73
CA THR A 53 0.21 13.56 1.33
C THR A 53 -0.76 14.71 1.16
N GLU A 54 -0.53 15.50 0.11
CA GLU A 54 -1.41 16.60 -0.29
C GLU A 54 -1.81 16.41 -1.75
N PHE A 55 -3.09 16.54 -2.05
CA PHE A 55 -3.60 16.43 -3.41
C PHE A 55 -4.97 17.08 -3.57
N LEU A 56 -5.32 17.42 -4.81
CA LEU A 56 -6.66 17.84 -5.18
C LEU A 56 -7.45 16.63 -5.67
N VAL A 57 -8.76 16.62 -5.45
CA VAL A 57 -9.66 15.60 -5.97
C VAL A 57 -10.67 16.28 -6.88
N ASN A 58 -10.71 15.88 -8.14
CA ASN A 58 -11.85 16.17 -9.00
C ASN A 58 -12.90 15.08 -8.77
N SER A 59 -14.16 15.46 -8.53
CA SER A 59 -15.24 14.51 -8.28
C SER A 59 -16.57 14.98 -8.88
N PRO A 60 -17.54 14.07 -9.10
CA PRO A 60 -18.86 14.43 -9.62
C PRO A 60 -19.69 15.32 -8.68
N LYS A 61 -19.24 15.49 -7.43
CA LYS A 61 -19.88 16.31 -6.40
C LYS A 61 -19.14 17.61 -6.10
N GLY A 62 -18.12 17.94 -6.91
CA GLY A 62 -17.28 19.12 -6.76
C GLY A 62 -15.85 18.78 -6.33
N PRO A 63 -14.92 19.75 -6.45
CA PRO A 63 -13.53 19.53 -6.09
C PRO A 63 -13.35 19.46 -4.57
N LEU A 64 -12.33 18.72 -4.12
CA LEU A 64 -11.88 18.66 -2.72
C LEU A 64 -10.37 18.90 -2.64
N SER A 65 -9.91 19.47 -1.53
CA SER A 65 -8.50 19.62 -1.21
C SER A 65 -8.14 18.72 -0.04
N ILE A 66 -7.29 17.72 -0.28
CA ILE A 66 -6.90 16.74 0.73
C ILE A 66 -5.53 17.06 1.28
N ASN A 67 -5.44 17.09 2.61
CA ASN A 67 -4.20 17.10 3.37
C ASN A 67 -4.29 15.97 4.41
N SER A 68 -3.42 14.97 4.29
CA SER A 68 -3.43 13.75 5.08
C SER A 68 -2.05 13.44 5.64
N GLN A 69 -1.99 12.87 6.84
CA GLN A 69 -0.74 12.37 7.42
C GLN A 69 -0.32 11.02 6.83
N LEU A 70 -1.24 10.34 6.11
CA LEU A 70 -0.95 9.07 5.47
C LEU A 70 0.01 9.26 4.30
N VAL A 71 0.95 8.33 4.15
CA VAL A 71 2.08 8.44 3.21
C VAL A 71 1.96 7.42 2.08
N GLY A 72 2.32 7.83 0.87
CA GLY A 72 2.43 6.96 -0.30
C GLY A 72 1.19 6.92 -1.20
N GLU A 73 1.40 6.60 -2.47
CA GLU A 73 0.36 6.59 -3.51
C GLU A 73 -0.76 5.59 -3.22
N HIS A 74 -0.42 4.45 -2.62
CA HIS A 74 -1.41 3.46 -2.22
C HIS A 74 -2.42 4.02 -1.21
N ASN A 75 -1.98 4.90 -0.30
CA ASN A 75 -2.88 5.60 0.61
C ASN A 75 -3.71 6.66 -0.11
N VAL A 76 -3.17 7.35 -1.12
CA VAL A 76 -3.97 8.23 -1.99
C VAL A 76 -5.10 7.44 -2.66
N SER A 77 -4.80 6.28 -3.24
CA SER A 77 -5.80 5.39 -3.84
C SER A 77 -6.88 4.97 -2.83
N ASN A 78 -6.47 4.57 -1.63
CA ASN A 78 -7.40 4.18 -0.56
C ASN A 78 -8.28 5.37 -0.11
N MET A 79 -7.71 6.56 -0.01
CA MET A 79 -8.43 7.78 0.33
C MET A 79 -9.44 8.15 -0.76
N LEU A 80 -9.10 8.04 -2.05
CA LEU A 80 -10.05 8.28 -3.14
C LEU A 80 -11.26 7.33 -3.06
N ALA A 81 -11.03 6.06 -2.75
CA ALA A 81 -12.11 5.09 -2.52
C ALA A 81 -13.00 5.51 -1.34
N ALA A 82 -12.40 5.88 -0.20
CA ALA A 82 -13.13 6.32 0.99
C ALA A 82 -13.90 7.64 0.76
N ILE A 83 -13.29 8.60 0.07
CA ILE A 83 -13.90 9.87 -0.34
C ILE A 83 -15.13 9.58 -1.19
N GLY A 84 -15.02 8.69 -2.17
CA GLY A 84 -16.15 8.35 -3.02
C GLY A 84 -17.30 7.66 -2.28
N ILE A 85 -17.01 6.85 -1.25
CA ILE A 85 -18.04 6.32 -0.34
C ILE A 85 -18.70 7.46 0.43
N GLY A 86 -17.93 8.37 1.00
CA GLY A 86 -18.45 9.52 1.74
C GLY A 86 -19.36 10.42 0.89
N LEU A 87 -18.94 10.70 -0.35
CA LEU A 87 -19.72 11.47 -1.32
C LEU A 87 -21.04 10.78 -1.69
N GLU A 88 -21.03 9.46 -1.91
CA GLU A 88 -22.25 8.69 -2.20
C GLU A 88 -23.19 8.65 -0.99
N MET A 89 -22.64 8.63 0.23
CA MET A 89 -23.41 8.72 1.48
C MET A 89 -23.94 10.13 1.79
N GLY A 90 -23.68 11.11 0.93
CA GLY A 90 -24.16 12.48 1.09
C GLY A 90 -23.38 13.31 2.11
N MET A 91 -22.15 12.90 2.47
CA MET A 91 -21.27 13.74 3.27
C MET A 91 -20.88 15.00 2.47
N THR A 92 -20.82 16.13 3.16
CA THR A 92 -20.37 17.38 2.54
C THR A 92 -18.86 17.37 2.32
N VAL A 93 -18.37 18.16 1.35
CA VAL A 93 -16.94 18.30 1.08
C VAL A 93 -16.14 18.66 2.35
N PRO A 94 -16.54 19.65 3.17
CA PRO A 94 -15.82 19.97 4.40
C PRO A 94 -15.77 18.82 5.41
N MET A 95 -16.84 18.02 5.52
CA MET A 95 -16.85 16.84 6.42
C MET A 95 -15.84 15.79 5.97
N ILE A 96 -15.71 15.58 4.66
CA ILE A 96 -14.77 14.62 4.10
C ILE A 96 -13.33 15.11 4.30
N GLU A 97 -13.04 16.37 3.98
CA GLU A 97 -11.70 16.96 4.17
C GLU A 97 -11.25 16.86 5.63
N GLN A 98 -12.12 17.23 6.57
CA GLN A 98 -11.86 17.12 8.01
C GLN A 98 -11.66 15.66 8.46
N ALA A 99 -12.50 14.74 7.97
CA ALA A 99 -12.39 13.33 8.32
C ALA A 99 -11.06 12.75 7.84
N VAL A 100 -10.66 13.00 6.59
CA VAL A 100 -9.38 12.53 6.06
C VAL A 100 -8.20 13.14 6.83
N GLN A 101 -8.24 14.43 7.13
CA GLN A 101 -7.18 15.11 7.88
C GLN A 101 -7.02 14.57 9.31
N SER A 102 -8.12 14.12 9.93
CA SER A 102 -8.11 13.58 11.30
C SER A 102 -7.45 12.21 11.42
N VAL A 103 -7.24 11.49 10.31
CA VAL A 103 -6.58 10.18 10.31
C VAL A 103 -5.06 10.36 10.42
N ALA A 104 -4.55 10.26 11.65
CA ALA A 104 -3.13 10.43 11.94
C ALA A 104 -2.28 9.22 11.55
N ASN A 105 -2.77 8.00 11.83
CA ASN A 105 -2.14 6.77 11.37
C ASN A 105 -3.19 5.67 11.14
N VAL A 106 -2.78 4.63 10.41
CA VAL A 106 -3.44 3.34 10.45
C VAL A 106 -2.37 2.36 10.95
N PRO A 107 -2.53 1.73 12.13
CA PRO A 107 -1.52 0.85 12.69
C PRO A 107 -1.04 -0.21 11.69
N GLY A 108 0.28 -0.31 11.52
CA GLY A 108 0.94 -1.17 10.54
C GLY A 108 0.57 -0.91 9.07
N ARG A 109 0.22 0.33 8.71
CA ARG A 109 0.16 0.82 7.32
C ARG A 109 1.02 2.06 7.19
N PHE A 110 2.24 1.87 6.69
CA PHE A 110 3.27 2.90 6.63
C PHE A 110 3.44 3.66 7.97
N GLU A 111 3.37 2.92 9.08
CA GLU A 111 3.38 3.52 10.42
C GLU A 111 4.79 3.98 10.77
N ARG A 112 4.96 5.28 10.98
CA ARG A 112 6.24 5.87 11.36
C ARG A 112 6.49 5.71 12.85
N ILE A 113 7.60 5.10 13.22
CA ILE A 113 8.06 5.01 14.61
C ILE A 113 9.14 6.07 14.85
N ASN A 114 8.90 6.95 15.82
CA ASN A 114 9.83 8.02 16.20
C ASN A 114 10.03 8.04 17.72
N GLU A 115 11.15 7.48 18.16
CA GLU A 115 11.64 7.41 19.54
C GLU A 115 12.86 8.35 19.73
N GLY A 116 12.98 9.40 18.90
CA GLY A 116 14.11 10.34 18.94
C GLY A 116 15.38 9.87 18.20
N GLN A 117 15.29 8.76 17.47
CA GLN A 117 16.42 8.24 16.70
C GLN A 117 16.73 9.08 15.44
N PRO A 118 17.98 9.10 14.94
CA PRO A 118 18.39 9.93 13.79
C PRO A 118 18.03 9.32 12.41
N PHE A 119 17.16 8.31 12.38
CA PHE A 119 16.71 7.62 11.17
C PHE A 119 15.21 7.35 11.22
N THR A 120 14.58 7.14 10.06
CA THR A 120 13.16 6.81 10.03
C THR A 120 12.95 5.30 10.09
N VAL A 121 12.07 4.86 11.00
CA VAL A 121 11.55 3.50 11.05
C VAL A 121 10.11 3.52 10.56
N VAL A 122 9.78 2.59 9.66
CA VAL A 122 8.42 2.38 9.15
C VAL A 122 8.02 0.93 9.40
N VAL A 123 6.85 0.73 9.99
CA VAL A 123 6.23 -0.58 10.20
C VAL A 123 5.04 -0.73 9.25
N ASP A 124 5.00 -1.84 8.51
CA ASP A 124 3.93 -2.14 7.57
C ASP A 124 3.61 -3.65 7.53
N TYR A 125 2.33 -3.98 7.33
CA TYR A 125 1.81 -5.35 7.23
C TYR A 125 1.91 -5.97 5.83
N ALA A 126 2.69 -5.39 4.92
CA ALA A 126 2.95 -5.92 3.58
C ALA A 126 3.38 -7.39 3.65
N HIS A 127 2.46 -8.30 3.30
CA HIS A 127 2.65 -9.74 3.35
C HIS A 127 2.39 -10.41 1.99
N THR A 128 2.36 -9.62 0.93
CA THR A 128 2.31 -10.04 -0.48
C THR A 128 3.40 -9.29 -1.26
N GLU A 129 3.81 -9.83 -2.39
CA GLU A 129 4.81 -9.22 -3.27
C GLU A 129 4.40 -7.84 -3.77
N ASP A 130 3.12 -7.66 -4.13
CA ASP A 130 2.58 -6.37 -4.59
C ASP A 130 2.53 -5.33 -3.46
N ALA A 131 2.09 -5.74 -2.25
CA ALA A 131 2.07 -4.84 -1.10
C ALA A 131 3.50 -4.38 -0.72
N LEU A 132 4.45 -5.30 -0.71
CA LEU A 132 5.85 -5.00 -0.43
C LEU A 132 6.46 -4.08 -1.50
N TYR A 133 6.14 -4.31 -2.78
CA TYR A 133 6.56 -3.46 -3.88
C TYR A 133 6.04 -2.03 -3.69
N ARG A 134 4.74 -1.86 -3.44
CA ARG A 134 4.12 -0.54 -3.21
C ARG A 134 4.71 0.18 -2.00
N LEU A 135 4.98 -0.54 -0.92
CA LEU A 135 5.64 -0.01 0.27
C LEU A 135 7.03 0.55 -0.07
N LEU A 136 7.87 -0.25 -0.73
CA LEU A 136 9.24 0.15 -1.09
C LEU A 136 9.26 1.29 -2.11
N ARG A 137 8.36 1.27 -3.09
CA ARG A 137 8.19 2.40 -4.03
C ARG A 137 7.79 3.69 -3.30
N SER A 138 6.88 3.60 -2.33
CA SER A 138 6.47 4.74 -1.51
C SER A 138 7.66 5.27 -0.71
N ALA A 139 8.47 4.38 -0.11
CA ALA A 139 9.69 4.76 0.59
C ALA A 139 10.73 5.42 -0.33
N GLN A 140 10.95 4.88 -1.54
CA GLN A 140 11.85 5.45 -2.56
C GLN A 140 11.44 6.85 -2.99
N ALA A 141 10.15 7.14 -3.07
CA ALA A 141 9.65 8.45 -3.48
C ALA A 141 9.91 9.56 -2.44
N ILE A 142 10.09 9.20 -1.17
CA ILE A 142 10.15 10.15 -0.05
C ILE A 142 11.49 10.20 0.68
N THR A 143 12.36 9.19 0.50
CA THR A 143 13.69 9.15 1.11
C THR A 143 14.77 9.60 0.14
N LYS A 144 15.79 10.29 0.67
CA LYS A 144 17.07 10.54 -0.03
C LYS A 144 18.20 9.65 0.50
N GLY A 145 17.94 8.88 1.55
CA GLY A 145 18.90 7.97 2.18
C GLY A 145 18.75 6.54 1.67
N ARG A 146 19.42 5.62 2.37
CA ARG A 146 19.30 4.18 2.08
C ARG A 146 18.00 3.59 2.64
N ILE A 147 17.39 2.68 1.90
CA ILE A 147 16.26 1.86 2.31
C ILE A 147 16.82 0.52 2.81
N ILE A 148 16.56 0.23 4.08
CA ILE A 148 16.90 -1.06 4.71
C ILE A 148 15.59 -1.78 4.98
N THR A 149 15.42 -2.96 4.40
CA THR A 149 14.19 -3.75 4.53
C THR A 149 14.43 -4.98 5.36
N LEU A 150 13.75 -5.05 6.51
CA LEU A 150 13.69 -6.24 7.35
C LEU A 150 12.33 -6.90 7.18
N PHE A 151 12.29 -8.16 6.76
CA PHE A 151 11.03 -8.88 6.58
C PHE A 151 11.19 -10.40 6.71
N GLY A 152 10.07 -11.08 6.91
CA GLY A 152 9.94 -12.53 6.87
C GLY A 152 8.67 -12.95 6.14
N CYS A 153 8.34 -14.24 6.20
CA CYS A 153 7.07 -14.75 5.69
C CYS A 153 6.46 -15.74 6.70
N GLY A 154 5.14 -15.64 6.91
CA GLY A 154 4.39 -16.60 7.72
C GLY A 154 4.48 -18.05 7.20
N GLY A 155 4.57 -18.99 8.15
CA GLY A 155 4.37 -20.43 7.90
C GLY A 155 2.90 -20.81 7.75
N ASP A 156 2.62 -22.02 7.25
CA ASP A 156 1.30 -22.61 6.99
C ASP A 156 0.37 -21.67 6.18
N ARG A 157 0.94 -20.97 5.19
CA ARG A 157 0.21 -20.08 4.28
C ARG A 157 0.58 -20.40 2.84
N ASP A 158 0.74 -19.37 2.03
CA ASP A 158 1.15 -19.46 0.63
C ASP A 158 2.69 -19.44 0.54
N PRO A 159 3.35 -20.57 0.23
CA PRO A 159 4.78 -20.59 0.00
C PRO A 159 5.19 -19.97 -1.36
N GLY A 160 4.27 -19.90 -2.33
CA GLY A 160 4.54 -19.42 -3.68
C GLY A 160 4.94 -17.95 -3.76
N LYS A 161 4.52 -17.13 -2.78
CA LYS A 161 4.90 -15.72 -2.68
C LYS A 161 6.31 -15.49 -2.11
N ARG A 162 6.86 -16.43 -1.33
CA ARG A 162 8.14 -16.27 -0.61
C ARG A 162 9.29 -15.87 -1.54
N PRO A 163 9.56 -16.57 -2.66
CA PRO A 163 10.61 -16.16 -3.59
C PRO A 163 10.31 -14.82 -4.27
N LYS A 164 9.04 -14.54 -4.61
CA LYS A 164 8.64 -13.27 -5.23
C LYS A 164 8.85 -12.08 -4.31
N MET A 165 8.52 -12.22 -3.03
CA MET A 165 8.79 -11.20 -2.01
C MET A 165 10.29 -10.97 -1.84
N GLY A 166 11.11 -12.03 -1.87
CA GLY A 166 12.58 -11.92 -1.91
C GLY A 166 13.08 -11.08 -3.09
N GLN A 167 12.57 -11.34 -4.29
CA GLN A 167 12.93 -10.58 -5.50
C GLN A 167 12.56 -9.10 -5.37
N VAL A 168 11.34 -8.81 -4.92
CA VAL A 168 10.86 -7.43 -4.72
C VAL A 168 11.72 -6.69 -3.70
N ALA A 169 12.01 -7.31 -2.55
CA ALA A 169 12.84 -6.70 -1.52
C ALA A 169 14.23 -6.36 -2.06
N ALA A 170 14.87 -7.30 -2.76
CA ALA A 170 16.23 -7.13 -3.26
C ALA A 170 16.38 -6.09 -4.39
N ARG A 171 15.34 -5.89 -5.21
CA ARG A 171 15.34 -4.89 -6.30
C ARG A 171 15.04 -3.47 -5.83
N HIS A 172 14.30 -3.32 -4.74
CA HIS A 172 13.75 -2.02 -4.33
C HIS A 172 14.31 -1.50 -3.00
N SER A 173 15.34 -2.14 -2.46
CA SER A 173 16.03 -1.74 -1.23
C SER A 173 17.54 -1.62 -1.47
N ASP A 174 18.23 -0.90 -0.60
CA ASP A 174 19.70 -0.83 -0.61
C ASP A 174 20.33 -1.96 0.22
N VAL A 175 19.60 -2.48 1.22
CA VAL A 175 19.98 -3.64 2.02
C VAL A 175 18.74 -4.42 2.42
N VAL A 176 18.81 -5.75 2.34
CA VAL A 176 17.75 -6.66 2.81
C VAL A 176 18.21 -7.48 4.01
N ILE A 177 17.35 -7.60 5.02
CA ILE A 177 17.51 -8.50 6.16
C ILE A 177 16.31 -9.44 6.15
N VAL A 178 16.55 -10.72 5.86
CA VAL A 178 15.52 -11.75 5.93
C VAL A 178 15.54 -12.38 7.32
N THR A 179 14.38 -12.47 7.95
CA THR A 179 14.23 -13.02 9.30
C THR A 179 12.99 -13.92 9.43
N SER A 180 12.81 -14.49 10.62
CA SER A 180 11.65 -15.30 10.98
C SER A 180 10.43 -14.41 11.25
N ASP A 181 9.32 -14.66 10.55
CA ASP A 181 8.03 -14.02 10.81
C ASP A 181 6.97 -15.10 10.97
N ASN A 182 6.52 -15.33 12.20
CA ASN A 182 5.49 -16.31 12.57
C ASN A 182 5.57 -17.65 11.78
N PRO A 183 6.59 -18.49 12.04
CA PRO A 183 6.83 -19.73 11.32
C PRO A 183 5.76 -20.80 11.57
N ARG A 184 4.92 -20.63 12.60
CA ARG A 184 3.89 -21.60 13.01
C ARG A 184 4.47 -23.00 13.15
N THR A 185 3.99 -23.97 12.36
CA THR A 185 4.48 -25.37 12.39
C THR A 185 5.62 -25.64 11.41
N GLU A 186 5.93 -24.70 10.50
CA GLU A 186 7.04 -24.83 9.57
C GLU A 186 8.39 -24.50 10.23
N ASN A 187 9.46 -25.12 9.73
CA ASN A 187 10.81 -24.75 10.13
C ASN A 187 11.17 -23.34 9.58
N PRO A 188 11.54 -22.37 10.44
CA PRO A 188 11.94 -21.02 10.00
C PRO A 188 13.04 -21.02 8.92
N GLU A 189 14.00 -21.92 9.02
CA GLU A 189 15.10 -22.06 8.06
C GLU A 189 14.59 -22.41 6.67
N THR A 190 13.57 -23.29 6.59
CA THR A 190 12.93 -23.65 5.33
C THR A 190 12.25 -22.44 4.69
N ILE A 191 11.57 -21.62 5.49
CA ILE A 191 10.90 -20.41 5.01
C ILE A 191 11.92 -19.41 4.47
N VAL A 192 12.96 -19.12 5.25
CA VAL A 192 13.98 -18.14 4.87
C VAL A 192 14.77 -18.59 3.65
N THR A 193 15.09 -19.88 3.55
CA THR A 193 15.72 -20.47 2.35
C THR A 193 14.86 -20.26 1.09
N GLN A 194 13.53 -20.36 1.21
CA GLN A 194 12.64 -20.12 0.06
C GLN A 194 12.61 -18.64 -0.36
N ILE A 195 12.71 -17.72 0.59
CA ILE A 195 12.87 -16.28 0.30
C ILE A 195 14.22 -16.04 -0.37
N GLU A 196 15.29 -16.61 0.18
CA GLU A 196 16.65 -16.48 -0.34
C GLU A 196 16.77 -16.97 -1.78
N LYS A 197 16.13 -18.10 -2.13
CA LYS A 197 16.07 -18.59 -3.52
C LYS A 197 15.53 -17.52 -4.48
N GLY A 198 14.55 -16.74 -4.04
CA GLY A 198 14.05 -15.59 -4.79
C GLY A 198 15.12 -14.51 -5.03
N ILE A 199 15.81 -14.11 -3.97
CA ILE A 199 16.92 -13.13 -4.04
C ILE A 199 18.05 -13.65 -4.95
N GLN A 200 18.39 -14.94 -4.82
CA GLN A 200 19.47 -15.58 -5.57
C GLN A 200 19.14 -15.80 -7.04
N SER A 201 17.85 -15.86 -7.40
CA SER A 201 17.42 -15.98 -8.80
C SER A 201 17.61 -14.70 -9.62
N LEU A 202 17.86 -13.56 -8.96
CA LEU A 202 18.13 -12.30 -9.63
C LEU A 202 19.59 -12.19 -10.11
N PRO A 203 19.84 -11.48 -11.23
CA PRO A 203 21.19 -11.09 -11.62
C PRO A 203 21.93 -10.36 -10.48
N PRO A 204 23.27 -10.54 -10.34
CA PRO A 204 24.04 -9.90 -9.26
C PRO A 204 23.94 -8.37 -9.22
N ASP A 205 23.74 -7.73 -10.37
CA ASP A 205 23.57 -6.28 -10.55
C ASP A 205 22.14 -5.78 -10.26
N GLU A 206 21.16 -6.69 -10.19
CA GLU A 206 19.76 -6.38 -9.87
C GLU A 206 19.37 -6.66 -8.41
N ARG A 207 20.32 -7.13 -7.59
CA ARG A 207 20.07 -7.45 -6.17
C ARG A 207 20.99 -6.65 -5.26
N CYS A 208 20.42 -6.10 -4.19
CA CYS A 208 21.20 -5.47 -3.14
C CYS A 208 21.91 -6.52 -2.26
N PRO A 209 22.91 -6.11 -1.45
CA PRO A 209 23.42 -6.95 -0.37
C PRO A 209 22.30 -7.39 0.57
N TYR A 210 22.35 -8.64 1.02
CA TYR A 210 21.36 -9.18 1.95
C TYR A 210 22.01 -9.97 3.09
N ARG A 211 21.28 -10.10 4.19
CA ARG A 211 21.63 -10.93 5.35
C ARG A 211 20.44 -11.80 5.75
N ILE A 212 20.73 -12.98 6.25
CA ILE A 212 19.76 -13.88 6.86
C ILE A 212 20.03 -13.90 8.35
N ILE A 213 19.01 -13.60 9.16
CA ILE A 213 19.07 -13.64 10.63
C ILE A 213 17.83 -14.36 11.11
N THR A 214 17.96 -15.64 11.43
CA THR A 214 16.86 -16.50 11.91
C THR A 214 16.72 -16.51 13.44
N ASP A 215 17.38 -15.57 14.13
CA ASP A 215 17.49 -15.56 15.59
C ASP A 215 16.12 -15.66 16.31
N ARG A 216 16.06 -16.66 17.18
CA ARG A 216 15.19 -16.75 18.34
C ARG A 216 16.01 -17.14 19.54
#